data_AF-A0A9X4PA98-F1
#
_entry.id   AF-A0A9X4PA98-F1
#
_cell.length_a   1.000
_cell.length_b   1.000
_cell.length_c   1.000
_cell.angle_alpha   90.00
_cell.angle_beta   90.00
_cell.angle_gamma   90.00
#
_symmetry.space_group_name_H-M   'P 1'
#
loop_
_entity.id
_entity.type
_entity.pdbx_description
1 polymer ?
#
loop_
_entity_poly.entity_id
_entity_poly.type
_entity_poly.pdbx_seq_one_letter_code
_entity_poly.pdbx_strand_id
1 'polypeptide(L)'
;MLIERLGVSQCEVIFNKLGFIFREQPVEDYGIDAHIETIENDYPSGKLIAVQIKSGLSFFKNSTDKSYIFRGEMKHYNYWLNHSLPVIIVLYNPENETCYWQSVTRETATITGKGWKIEIPKDNILSEANKALIRLANSKSKFQHRYNTLLFAKPWIKDIKEGKRYVLNVEEWINKSSGRGKFMINIVDDNGNKKLILDQSFIGFGTKPYHEVFKKMFPWAKILIDEEFYKDYDFEHDEDDYFSLAERCYLESVNGTFNTENWQFEVSPESPTIEEWKNDQTNIRPYRIGAGEVAFYQLILEVNEVGNAFYTFDNFITRAEMYDNLLR
;
A
#
# COMPACT_ATOMS: atom_id res chain seq x y z
N MET A 1 -0.67 -31.98 11.30
CA MET A 1 -0.76 -32.08 9.83
C MET A 1 -2.21 -32.22 9.32
N LEU A 2 -2.90 -33.37 9.48
CA LEU A 2 -4.27 -33.54 8.94
C LEU A 2 -5.31 -32.58 9.56
N ILE A 3 -5.32 -32.45 10.90
CA ILE A 3 -6.26 -31.57 11.60
C ILE A 3 -5.99 -30.08 11.31
N GLU A 4 -4.72 -29.71 11.15
CA GLU A 4 -4.34 -28.33 10.78
C GLU A 4 -4.85 -27.98 9.38
N ARG A 5 -4.64 -28.87 8.40
CA ARG A 5 -5.18 -28.68 7.04
C ARG A 5 -6.70 -28.61 7.03
N LEU A 6 -7.37 -29.43 7.84
CA LEU A 6 -8.83 -29.40 7.98
C LEU A 6 -9.30 -28.05 8.52
N GLY A 7 -8.63 -27.51 9.54
CA GLY A 7 -8.98 -26.19 10.08
C GLY A 7 -8.78 -25.05 9.08
N VAL A 8 -7.70 -25.06 8.29
CA VAL A 8 -7.51 -24.08 7.20
C VAL A 8 -8.65 -24.17 6.18
N SER A 9 -8.99 -25.39 5.74
CA SER A 9 -10.05 -25.63 4.76
C SER A 9 -11.42 -25.19 5.28
N GLN A 10 -11.73 -25.46 6.54
CA GLN A 10 -12.98 -25.01 7.16
C GLN A 10 -13.05 -23.48 7.29
N CYS A 11 -11.94 -22.85 7.67
CA CYS A 11 -11.87 -21.39 7.71
C CYS A 11 -12.12 -20.78 6.32
N GLU A 12 -11.48 -21.31 5.27
CA GLU A 12 -11.67 -20.88 3.89
C GLU A 12 -13.16 -20.94 3.49
N VAL A 13 -13.82 -22.07 3.76
CA VAL A 13 -15.27 -22.24 3.48
C VAL A 13 -16.10 -21.18 4.21
N ILE A 14 -15.82 -20.93 5.49
CA ILE A 14 -16.54 -19.94 6.29
C ILE A 14 -16.32 -18.53 5.73
N PHE A 15 -15.07 -18.14 5.46
CA PHE A 15 -14.75 -16.81 4.94
C PHE A 15 -15.37 -16.55 3.56
N ASN A 16 -15.33 -17.54 2.66
CA ASN A 16 -15.98 -17.45 1.35
C ASN A 16 -17.50 -17.29 1.49
N LYS A 17 -18.16 -18.05 2.41
CA LYS A 17 -19.60 -17.89 2.71
C LYS A 17 -19.94 -16.51 3.29
N LEU A 18 -19.00 -15.90 4.03
CA LEU A 18 -19.15 -14.55 4.55
C LEU A 18 -18.83 -13.46 3.51
N GLY A 19 -18.48 -13.82 2.27
CA GLY A 19 -18.18 -12.87 1.19
C GLY A 19 -16.78 -12.26 1.23
N PHE A 20 -15.82 -12.93 1.88
CA PHE A 20 -14.41 -12.53 1.86
C PHE A 20 -13.63 -13.35 0.84
N ILE A 21 -12.63 -12.74 0.22
CA ILE A 21 -11.63 -13.46 -0.58
C ILE A 21 -10.60 -14.05 0.40
N PHE A 22 -10.46 -15.37 0.43
CA PHE A 22 -9.46 -16.07 1.24
C PHE A 22 -8.18 -16.36 0.43
N ARG A 23 -7.01 -16.09 1.02
CA ARG A 23 -5.70 -16.36 0.43
C ARG A 23 -4.78 -17.02 1.44
N GLU A 24 -4.60 -18.33 1.31
CA GLU A 24 -3.63 -19.09 2.11
C GLU A 24 -2.21 -18.55 1.89
N GLN A 25 -1.40 -18.48 2.96
CA GLN A 25 -0.02 -18.03 2.91
C GLN A 25 0.94 -19.24 2.94
N PRO A 26 1.90 -19.33 2.00
CA PRO A 26 2.78 -20.49 1.88
C PRO A 26 3.98 -20.50 2.85
N VAL A 27 4.10 -19.54 3.78
CA VAL A 27 5.33 -19.33 4.59
C VAL A 27 5.06 -19.57 6.08
N GLU A 28 5.84 -20.46 6.71
CA GLU A 28 5.63 -20.95 8.08
C GLU A 28 6.24 -20.08 9.21
N ASP A 29 7.12 -19.12 8.91
CA ASP A 29 8.07 -18.62 9.93
C ASP A 29 7.51 -17.70 11.04
N TYR A 30 6.37 -17.03 10.83
CA TYR A 30 5.85 -16.05 11.80
C TYR A 30 4.36 -16.22 12.15
N GLY A 31 3.75 -17.32 11.70
CA GLY A 31 2.42 -17.73 12.10
C GLY A 31 1.29 -16.83 11.61
N ILE A 32 1.25 -16.47 10.32
CA ILE A 32 0.01 -16.05 9.64
C ILE A 32 -0.27 -17.10 8.58
N ASP A 33 -1.43 -17.75 8.66
CA ASP A 33 -1.76 -18.87 7.78
C ASP A 33 -2.57 -18.40 6.56
N ALA A 34 -3.26 -17.27 6.68
CA ALA A 34 -4.04 -16.71 5.58
C ALA A 34 -4.24 -15.19 5.67
N HIS A 35 -4.59 -14.60 4.53
CA HIS A 35 -5.17 -13.27 4.43
C HIS A 35 -6.62 -13.37 3.94
N ILE A 36 -7.50 -12.55 4.51
CA ILE A 36 -8.86 -12.36 4.01
C ILE A 36 -9.04 -10.91 3.55
N GLU A 37 -9.81 -10.70 2.49
CA GLU A 37 -10.07 -9.38 1.93
C GLU A 37 -11.57 -9.15 1.72
N THR A 38 -12.04 -7.93 2.02
CA THR A 38 -13.43 -7.54 1.75
C THR A 38 -13.64 -7.24 0.27
N ILE A 39 -14.86 -7.45 -0.22
CA ILE A 39 -15.29 -7.12 -1.58
C ILE A 39 -16.16 -5.85 -1.52
N GLU A 40 -15.88 -4.87 -2.40
CA GLU A 40 -16.68 -3.67 -2.59
C GLU A 40 -17.01 -3.51 -4.08
N ASN A 41 -18.31 -3.41 -4.44
CA ASN A 41 -18.78 -3.32 -5.83
C ASN A 41 -18.26 -4.44 -6.74
N ASP A 42 -18.26 -5.69 -6.26
CA ASP A 42 -17.72 -6.87 -6.95
C ASP A 42 -16.20 -6.86 -7.20
N TYR A 43 -15.46 -5.89 -6.64
CA TYR A 43 -14.01 -5.82 -6.71
C TYR A 43 -13.35 -6.05 -5.33
N PRO A 44 -12.15 -6.65 -5.29
CA PRO A 44 -11.32 -6.69 -4.08
C PRO A 44 -11.05 -5.26 -3.58
N SER A 45 -11.34 -4.97 -2.31
CA SER A 45 -11.32 -3.60 -1.77
C SER A 45 -9.93 -3.09 -1.36
N GLY A 46 -8.93 -3.96 -1.28
CA GLY A 46 -7.62 -3.69 -0.70
C GLY A 46 -7.62 -3.64 0.83
N LYS A 47 -8.74 -3.94 1.51
CA LYS A 47 -8.82 -3.98 2.99
C LYS A 47 -8.70 -5.42 3.47
N LEU A 48 -7.50 -5.78 3.91
CA LEU A 48 -7.16 -7.13 4.33
C LEU A 48 -7.09 -7.28 5.85
N ILE A 49 -7.36 -8.50 6.31
CA ILE A 49 -7.12 -8.98 7.68
C ILE A 49 -6.20 -10.20 7.58
N ALA A 50 -5.20 -10.27 8.45
CA ALA A 50 -4.35 -11.44 8.61
C ALA A 50 -4.96 -12.41 9.62
N VAL A 51 -4.89 -13.70 9.29
CA VAL A 51 -5.56 -14.78 10.03
C VAL A 51 -4.53 -15.81 10.44
N GLN A 52 -4.53 -16.13 11.73
CA GLN A 52 -3.74 -17.21 12.31
C GLN A 52 -4.70 -18.27 12.85
N ILE A 53 -4.56 -19.50 12.37
CA ILE A 53 -5.47 -20.62 12.53
C ILE A 53 -4.78 -21.70 13.36
N LYS A 54 -5.36 -21.98 14.53
CA LYS A 54 -4.92 -23.06 15.41
C LYS A 54 -6.00 -24.13 15.50
N SER A 55 -5.62 -25.37 15.21
CA SER A 55 -6.57 -26.47 15.03
C SER A 55 -6.31 -27.60 16.01
N GLY A 56 -7.35 -28.04 16.72
CA GLY A 56 -7.31 -29.22 17.58
C GLY A 56 -7.79 -29.01 19.00
N LEU A 57 -8.17 -30.11 19.65
CA LEU A 57 -8.82 -30.13 20.97
C LEU A 57 -7.94 -29.60 22.11
N SER A 58 -6.61 -29.61 21.94
CA SER A 58 -5.67 -29.06 22.93
C SER A 58 -5.93 -27.58 23.24
N PHE A 59 -6.36 -26.80 22.25
CA PHE A 59 -6.66 -25.37 22.42
C PHE A 59 -7.94 -25.10 23.23
N PHE A 60 -8.77 -26.12 23.44
CA PHE A 60 -10.06 -26.02 24.14
C PHE A 60 -10.01 -26.56 25.58
N LYS A 61 -8.88 -27.15 26.00
CA LYS A 61 -8.71 -27.71 27.36
C LYS A 61 -8.72 -26.65 28.45
N ASN A 62 -8.13 -25.47 28.18
CA ASN A 62 -8.11 -24.34 29.10
C ASN A 62 -9.23 -23.37 28.73
N SER A 63 -10.28 -23.34 29.53
CA SER A 63 -11.43 -22.47 29.32
C SER A 63 -11.97 -21.92 30.64
N THR A 64 -12.70 -20.82 30.55
CA THR A 64 -13.61 -20.33 31.59
C THR A 64 -15.04 -20.69 31.18
N ASP A 65 -16.03 -20.29 31.99
CA ASP A 65 -17.44 -20.42 31.62
C ASP A 65 -17.74 -19.73 30.28
N LYS A 66 -17.07 -18.60 29.99
CA LYS A 66 -17.38 -17.72 28.86
C LYS A 66 -16.38 -17.77 27.70
N SER A 67 -15.15 -18.24 27.92
CA SER A 67 -14.06 -18.09 26.94
C SER A 67 -13.16 -19.31 26.86
N TYR A 68 -12.57 -19.55 25.69
CA TYR A 68 -11.38 -20.39 25.54
C TYR A 68 -10.12 -19.54 25.75
N ILE A 69 -9.10 -20.10 26.38
CA ILE A 69 -7.87 -19.37 26.69
C ILE A 69 -6.73 -19.87 25.82
N PHE A 70 -6.32 -19.06 24.86
CA PHE A 70 -5.11 -19.30 24.08
C PHE A 70 -3.89 -18.71 24.79
N ARG A 71 -2.74 -19.40 24.69
CA ARG A 71 -1.44 -18.93 25.17
C ARG A 71 -0.43 -18.97 24.05
N GLY A 72 0.38 -17.92 23.95
CA GLY A 72 1.43 -17.80 22.95
C GLY A 72 2.75 -17.31 23.52
N GLU A 73 3.80 -17.49 22.74
CA GLU A 73 5.13 -16.90 23.00
C GLU A 73 5.12 -15.40 22.68
N MET A 74 5.98 -14.63 23.36
CA MET A 74 6.09 -13.17 23.15
C MET A 74 6.48 -12.78 21.71
N LYS A 75 7.20 -13.65 20.99
CA LYS A 75 7.55 -13.40 19.58
C LYS A 75 6.31 -13.24 18.69
N HIS A 76 5.29 -14.08 18.89
CA HIS A 76 4.03 -14.02 18.15
C HIS A 76 3.19 -12.83 18.57
N TYR A 77 3.18 -12.48 19.86
CA TYR A 77 2.50 -11.26 20.35
C TYR A 77 3.04 -10.01 19.69
N ASN A 78 4.36 -9.82 19.74
CA ASN A 78 5.03 -8.67 19.15
C ASN A 78 4.82 -8.63 17.63
N TYR A 79 4.91 -9.78 16.96
CA TYR A 79 4.70 -9.86 15.52
C TYR A 79 3.25 -9.52 15.14
N TRP A 80 2.24 -10.10 15.80
CA TRP A 80 0.83 -9.88 15.48
C TRP A 80 0.36 -8.45 15.80
N LEU A 81 0.77 -7.88 16.94
CA LEU A 81 0.40 -6.50 17.28
C LEU A 81 1.01 -5.46 16.36
N ASN A 82 2.22 -5.71 15.85
CA ASN A 82 2.91 -4.79 14.94
C ASN A 82 2.67 -5.15 13.46
N HIS A 83 1.85 -6.16 13.17
CA HIS A 83 1.57 -6.59 11.81
C HIS A 83 0.91 -5.46 11.02
N SER A 84 1.23 -5.32 9.73
CA SER A 84 0.72 -4.25 8.87
C SER A 84 -0.78 -4.35 8.60
N LEU A 85 -1.36 -5.55 8.73
CA LEU A 85 -2.82 -5.83 8.72
C LEU A 85 -3.37 -6.04 10.14
N PRO A 86 -4.66 -5.80 10.41
CA PRO A 86 -5.29 -6.32 11.63
C PRO A 86 -5.12 -7.84 11.68
N VAL A 87 -4.83 -8.39 12.86
CA VAL A 87 -4.65 -9.84 13.03
C VAL A 87 -5.80 -10.40 13.85
N ILE A 88 -6.37 -11.51 13.39
CA ILE A 88 -7.27 -12.35 14.18
C ILE A 88 -6.61 -13.71 14.42
N ILE A 89 -6.89 -14.27 15.59
CA ILE A 89 -6.64 -15.69 15.86
C ILE A 89 -7.96 -16.45 15.74
N VAL A 90 -7.91 -17.62 15.13
CA VAL A 90 -9.02 -18.56 14.97
C VAL A 90 -8.63 -19.89 15.61
N LEU A 91 -9.50 -20.41 16.47
CA LEU A 91 -9.40 -21.77 17.01
C LEU A 91 -10.44 -22.66 16.31
N TYR A 92 -9.98 -23.71 15.62
CA TYR A 92 -10.84 -24.72 15.03
C TYR A 92 -10.99 -25.93 15.96
N ASN A 93 -12.23 -26.22 16.35
CA ASN A 93 -12.58 -27.41 17.12
C ASN A 93 -13.04 -28.53 16.17
N PRO A 94 -12.29 -29.64 16.04
CA PRO A 94 -12.64 -30.72 15.12
C PRO A 94 -13.81 -31.62 15.58
N GLU A 95 -14.25 -31.57 16.84
CA GLU A 95 -15.36 -32.42 17.33
C GLU A 95 -16.74 -31.87 16.94
N ASN A 96 -16.89 -30.54 16.95
CA ASN A 96 -18.15 -29.86 16.61
C ASN A 96 -18.02 -29.00 15.34
N GLU A 97 -16.88 -29.10 14.65
CA GLU A 97 -16.55 -28.38 13.42
C GLU A 97 -16.73 -26.85 13.51
N THR A 98 -16.61 -26.28 14.71
CA THR A 98 -16.81 -24.84 14.94
C THR A 98 -15.48 -24.09 15.00
N CYS A 99 -15.43 -22.95 14.32
CA CYS A 99 -14.34 -21.99 14.40
C CYS A 99 -14.72 -20.85 15.35
N TYR A 100 -13.89 -20.60 16.37
CA TYR A 100 -14.01 -19.47 17.29
C TYR A 100 -12.91 -18.46 17.02
N TRP A 101 -13.17 -17.17 17.19
CA TRP A 101 -12.19 -16.15 16.81
C TRP A 101 -12.08 -14.97 17.78
N GLN A 102 -10.95 -14.27 17.73
CA GLN A 102 -10.76 -13.00 18.43
C GLN A 102 -9.73 -12.12 17.71
N SER A 103 -9.95 -10.81 17.71
CA SER A 103 -8.95 -9.86 17.23
C SER A 103 -7.81 -9.73 18.24
N VAL A 104 -6.57 -9.75 17.76
CA VAL A 104 -5.38 -9.60 18.61
C VAL A 104 -5.06 -8.11 18.72
N THR A 105 -5.34 -7.52 19.88
CA THR A 105 -5.06 -6.12 20.19
C THR A 105 -4.45 -6.00 21.59
N ARG A 106 -3.99 -4.80 21.98
CA ARG A 106 -3.46 -4.57 23.34
C ARG A 106 -4.54 -4.74 24.41
N GLU A 107 -5.80 -4.56 24.04
CA GLU A 107 -6.96 -4.67 24.94
C GLU A 107 -7.42 -6.12 25.12
N THR A 108 -7.27 -6.97 24.09
CA THR A 108 -7.69 -8.39 24.16
C THR A 108 -6.57 -9.31 24.63
N ALA A 109 -5.32 -8.93 24.44
CA ALA A 109 -4.15 -9.69 24.86
C ALA A 109 -3.65 -9.29 26.25
N THR A 110 -3.26 -10.26 27.07
CA THR A 110 -2.70 -10.05 28.41
C THR A 110 -1.32 -10.70 28.50
N ILE A 111 -0.28 -9.93 28.83
CA ILE A 111 1.07 -10.46 29.04
C ILE A 111 1.10 -11.29 30.34
N THR A 112 1.73 -12.46 30.30
CA THR A 112 1.85 -13.39 31.42
C THR A 112 3.28 -13.91 31.53
N GLY A 113 4.10 -13.31 32.40
CA GLY A 113 5.48 -13.74 32.62
C GLY A 113 6.30 -13.77 31.33
N LYS A 114 6.67 -14.97 30.87
CA LYS A 114 7.47 -15.19 29.64
C LYS A 114 6.64 -15.26 28.34
N GLY A 115 5.31 -15.17 28.43
CA GLY A 115 4.41 -15.28 27.28
C GLY A 115 3.23 -14.34 27.41
N TRP A 116 2.16 -14.66 26.71
CA TRP A 116 0.90 -13.92 26.77
C TRP A 116 -0.29 -14.86 26.60
N LYS A 117 -1.46 -14.35 26.95
CA LYS A 117 -2.74 -15.03 26.75
C LYS A 117 -3.75 -14.12 26.07
N ILE A 118 -4.74 -14.73 25.46
CA ILE A 118 -5.94 -14.08 24.94
C ILE A 118 -7.16 -14.94 25.26
N GLU A 119 -8.23 -14.27 25.65
CA GLU A 119 -9.53 -14.91 25.88
C GLU A 119 -10.36 -14.79 24.60
N ILE A 120 -10.77 -15.95 24.09
CA ILE A 120 -11.58 -16.10 22.88
C ILE A 120 -12.99 -16.46 23.35
N PRO A 121 -13.95 -15.51 23.35
CA PRO A 121 -15.30 -15.75 23.81
C PRO A 121 -15.96 -16.91 23.07
N LYS A 122 -16.71 -17.75 23.78
CA LYS A 122 -17.46 -18.86 23.19
C LYS A 122 -18.55 -18.38 22.23
N ASP A 123 -19.05 -17.16 22.44
CA ASP A 123 -20.03 -16.52 21.55
C ASP A 123 -19.39 -15.90 20.29
N ASN A 124 -18.06 -15.80 20.22
CA ASN A 124 -17.37 -15.33 19.02
C ASN A 124 -17.21 -16.46 18.00
N ILE A 125 -18.32 -16.91 17.43
CA ILE A 125 -18.34 -17.91 16.37
C ILE A 125 -17.99 -17.24 15.03
N LEU A 126 -17.03 -17.82 14.30
CA LEU A 126 -16.49 -17.21 13.07
C LEU A 126 -17.56 -17.07 11.99
N SER A 127 -18.47 -18.02 11.85
CA SER A 127 -19.56 -17.99 10.86
C SER A 127 -20.55 -16.83 11.06
N GLU A 128 -20.52 -16.16 12.21
CA GLU A 128 -21.38 -15.02 12.54
C GLU A 128 -20.60 -13.69 12.51
N ALA A 129 -19.32 -13.73 12.17
CA ALA A 129 -18.39 -12.63 12.37
C ALA A 129 -18.44 -11.53 11.31
N ASN A 130 -19.25 -11.66 10.25
CA ASN A 130 -19.20 -10.80 9.06
C ASN A 130 -19.16 -9.28 9.39
N LYS A 131 -20.13 -8.77 10.16
CA LYS A 131 -20.17 -7.35 10.55
C LYS A 131 -18.97 -6.92 11.41
N ALA A 132 -18.48 -7.80 12.27
CA ALA A 132 -17.34 -7.51 13.13
C ALA A 132 -16.03 -7.49 12.32
N LEU A 133 -15.84 -8.44 11.41
CA LEU A 133 -14.69 -8.50 10.51
C LEU A 133 -14.69 -7.35 9.51
N ILE A 134 -15.84 -6.95 8.95
CA ILE A 134 -15.93 -5.74 8.11
C ILE A 134 -15.51 -4.51 8.93
N ARG A 135 -15.99 -4.35 10.17
CA ARG A 135 -15.55 -3.25 11.04
C ARG A 135 -14.05 -3.31 11.32
N LEU A 136 -13.50 -4.49 11.58
CA LEU A 136 -12.07 -4.69 11.82
C LEU A 136 -11.21 -4.37 10.59
N ALA A 137 -11.63 -4.80 9.40
CA ALA A 137 -10.97 -4.46 8.13
C ALA A 137 -10.96 -2.93 7.90
N ASN A 138 -12.00 -2.24 8.39
CA ASN A 138 -12.10 -0.79 8.36
C ASN A 138 -11.48 -0.08 9.58
N SER A 139 -11.02 -0.81 10.62
CA SER A 139 -10.61 -0.21 11.91
C SER A 139 -9.16 0.26 11.95
N LYS A 140 -8.28 -0.23 11.06
CA LYS A 140 -7.03 0.48 10.81
C LYS A 140 -7.37 1.81 10.16
N SER A 141 -7.27 2.86 10.97
CA SER A 141 -7.61 4.22 10.56
C SER A 141 -6.86 4.57 9.27
N LYS A 142 -7.45 5.44 8.43
CA LYS A 142 -6.74 6.04 7.29
C LYS A 142 -5.37 6.59 7.70
N PHE A 143 -5.24 7.04 8.95
CA PHE A 143 -3.98 7.48 9.55
C PHE A 143 -2.94 6.35 9.60
N GLN A 144 -3.25 5.17 10.16
CA GLN A 144 -2.28 4.08 10.24
C GLN A 144 -1.84 3.59 8.85
N HIS A 145 -2.76 3.53 7.89
CA HIS A 145 -2.43 3.16 6.52
C HIS A 145 -1.47 4.18 5.89
N ARG A 146 -1.77 5.47 5.99
CA ARG A 146 -0.91 6.57 5.51
C ARG A 146 0.46 6.58 6.21
N TYR A 147 0.48 6.31 7.52
CA TYR A 147 1.72 6.24 8.30
C TYR A 147 2.60 5.07 7.84
N ASN A 148 2.02 3.90 7.60
CA ASN A 148 2.75 2.74 7.09
C ASN A 148 3.33 2.99 5.69
N THR A 149 2.61 3.69 4.80
CA THR A 149 3.16 4.11 3.49
C THR A 149 4.44 4.94 3.65
N LEU A 150 4.48 5.85 4.63
CA LEU A 150 5.68 6.64 4.92
C LEU A 150 6.81 5.79 5.51
N LEU A 151 6.49 4.84 6.41
CA LEU A 151 7.47 3.89 6.94
C LEU A 151 8.14 3.05 5.84
N PHE A 152 7.38 2.57 4.85
CA PHE A 152 7.94 1.84 3.71
C PHE A 152 8.89 2.69 2.88
N ALA A 153 8.63 4.00 2.77
CA ALA A 153 9.49 4.93 2.05
C ALA A 153 10.74 5.34 2.84
N LYS A 154 10.84 5.04 4.14
CA LYS A 154 11.95 5.47 5.01
C LYS A 154 13.34 5.13 4.45
N PRO A 155 13.63 3.90 3.93
CA PRO A 155 14.93 3.59 3.38
C PRO A 155 15.28 4.46 2.16
N TRP A 156 14.29 4.76 1.30
CA TRP A 156 14.48 5.61 0.12
C TRP A 156 14.71 7.07 0.51
N ILE A 157 13.93 7.59 1.46
CA ILE A 157 14.12 8.93 2.01
C ILE A 157 15.52 9.08 2.60
N LYS A 158 15.98 8.09 3.38
CA LYS A 158 17.33 8.07 3.93
C LYS A 158 18.38 8.14 2.82
N ASP A 159 18.27 7.25 1.85
CA ASP A 159 19.21 7.15 0.73
C ASP A 159 19.31 8.44 -0.08
N ILE A 160 18.17 9.07 -0.39
CA ILE A 160 18.14 10.35 -1.11
C ILE A 160 18.81 11.46 -0.29
N LYS A 161 18.58 11.48 1.04
CA LYS A 161 19.26 12.42 1.94
C LYS A 161 20.77 12.16 2.06
N GLU A 162 21.23 10.95 1.76
CA GLU A 162 22.65 10.58 1.68
C GLU A 162 23.25 10.86 0.28
N GLY A 163 22.47 11.48 -0.62
CA GLY A 163 22.92 11.93 -1.94
C GLY A 163 22.63 10.95 -3.08
N LYS A 164 21.94 9.83 -2.84
CA LYS A 164 21.60 8.90 -3.92
C LYS A 164 20.48 9.45 -4.82
N ARG A 165 20.66 9.35 -6.14
CA ARG A 165 19.65 9.76 -7.12
C ARG A 165 18.62 8.65 -7.34
N TYR A 166 17.35 8.91 -7.00
CA TYR A 166 16.23 7.99 -7.24
C TYR A 166 15.45 8.42 -8.48
N VAL A 167 15.32 7.50 -9.44
CA VAL A 167 14.58 7.70 -10.69
C VAL A 167 13.38 6.74 -10.75
N LEU A 168 12.20 7.32 -10.93
CA LEU A 168 10.94 6.63 -11.14
C LEU A 168 10.65 6.57 -12.64
N ASN A 169 10.65 5.37 -13.20
CA ASN A 169 10.18 5.10 -14.55
C ASN A 169 8.75 4.57 -14.50
N VAL A 170 7.85 5.12 -15.32
CA VAL A 170 6.45 4.68 -15.39
C VAL A 170 6.04 4.39 -16.83
N GLU A 171 5.27 3.32 -16.99
CA GLU A 171 4.53 2.99 -18.20
C GLU A 171 3.03 3.07 -17.90
N GLU A 172 2.29 3.96 -18.55
CA GLU A 172 0.84 4.14 -18.42
C GLU A 172 0.13 3.64 -19.68
N TRP A 173 -0.86 2.75 -19.55
CA TRP A 173 -1.71 2.36 -20.67
C TRP A 173 -2.87 3.34 -20.85
N ILE A 174 -2.71 4.33 -21.74
CA ILE A 174 -3.62 5.48 -21.88
C ILE A 174 -5.00 5.13 -22.43
N ASN A 175 -5.12 4.00 -23.16
CA ASN A 175 -6.38 3.57 -23.78
C ASN A 175 -7.15 2.53 -22.95
N LYS A 176 -6.76 2.28 -21.69
CA LYS A 176 -7.39 1.28 -20.82
C LYS A 176 -8.14 1.95 -19.67
N SER A 177 -9.45 1.70 -19.57
CA SER A 177 -10.30 2.22 -18.47
C SER A 177 -9.91 1.71 -17.08
N SER A 178 -9.10 0.66 -16.99
CA SER A 178 -8.59 0.13 -15.72
C SER A 178 -7.60 1.06 -15.02
N GLY A 179 -7.00 2.02 -15.73
CA GLY A 179 -5.86 2.81 -15.24
C GLY A 179 -4.68 1.90 -14.86
N ARG A 180 -4.22 1.11 -15.83
CA ARG A 180 -3.12 0.15 -15.63
C ARG A 180 -1.79 0.89 -15.79
N GLY A 181 -0.85 0.68 -14.86
CA GLY A 181 0.50 1.21 -14.98
C GLY A 181 1.57 0.30 -14.42
N LYS A 182 2.79 0.38 -14.97
CA LYS A 182 3.98 -0.29 -14.48
C LYS A 182 4.93 0.75 -13.89
N PHE A 183 5.37 0.54 -12.66
CA PHE A 183 6.19 1.49 -11.89
C PHE A 183 7.50 0.83 -11.53
N MET A 184 8.60 1.48 -11.90
CA MET A 184 9.95 1.00 -11.66
C MET A 184 10.77 2.09 -10.96
N ILE A 185 11.36 1.77 -9.81
CA ILE A 185 12.23 2.71 -9.08
C ILE A 185 13.66 2.20 -9.19
N ASN A 186 14.54 3.06 -9.67
CA ASN A 186 15.96 2.80 -9.83
C ASN A 186 16.78 3.78 -8.99
N ILE A 187 17.86 3.29 -8.37
CA ILE A 187 18.95 4.14 -7.90
C ILE A 187 19.93 4.30 -9.05
N VAL A 188 20.32 5.53 -9.34
CA VAL A 188 21.32 5.86 -10.36
C VAL A 188 22.58 6.32 -9.64
N ASP A 189 23.72 5.69 -9.96
CA ASP A 189 25.03 6.14 -9.47
C ASP A 189 25.61 7.25 -10.35
N ASP A 190 26.75 7.82 -9.93
CA ASP A 190 27.42 8.93 -10.64
C ASP A 190 27.88 8.54 -12.06
N ASN A 191 27.98 7.25 -12.36
CA ASN A 191 28.35 6.73 -13.68
C ASN A 191 27.12 6.40 -14.55
N GLY A 192 25.90 6.66 -14.06
CA GLY A 192 24.65 6.35 -14.76
C GLY A 192 24.19 4.89 -14.62
N ASN A 193 24.86 4.05 -13.81
CA ASN A 193 24.42 2.68 -13.62
C ASN A 193 23.13 2.64 -12.80
N LYS A 194 22.16 1.86 -13.28
CA LYS A 194 20.84 1.73 -12.66
C LYS A 194 20.77 0.46 -11.80
N LYS A 195 20.41 0.61 -10.53
CA LYS A 195 20.03 -0.49 -9.65
C LYS A 195 18.53 -0.45 -9.39
N LEU A 196 17.82 -1.47 -9.87
CA LEU A 196 16.38 -1.63 -9.66
C LEU A 196 16.06 -1.94 -8.17
N ILE A 197 15.14 -1.17 -7.60
CA ILE A 197 14.68 -1.30 -6.21
C ILE A 197 13.22 -1.76 -6.13
N LEU A 198 12.40 -1.35 -7.10
CA LEU A 198 11.00 -1.70 -7.21
C LEU A 198 10.67 -1.95 -8.68
N ASP A 199 9.94 -3.03 -8.97
CA ASP A 199 9.24 -3.24 -10.23
C ASP A 199 7.85 -3.80 -9.90
N GLN A 200 6.82 -2.98 -10.07
CA GLN A 200 5.45 -3.34 -9.69
C GLN A 200 4.45 -2.87 -10.75
N SER A 201 3.54 -3.76 -11.13
CA SER A 201 2.37 -3.43 -11.93
C SER A 201 1.16 -3.16 -11.04
N PHE A 202 0.43 -2.09 -11.35
CA PHE A 202 -0.78 -1.66 -10.66
C PHE A 202 -1.95 -1.54 -11.63
N ILE A 203 -3.15 -1.79 -11.12
CA ILE A 203 -4.44 -1.58 -11.79
C ILE A 203 -5.39 -0.90 -10.81
N GLY A 204 -6.46 -0.28 -11.32
CA GLY A 204 -7.49 0.34 -10.49
C GLY A 204 -7.33 1.86 -10.29
N PHE A 205 -6.47 2.52 -11.08
CA PHE A 205 -6.42 3.99 -11.06
C PHE A 205 -7.59 4.63 -11.81
N GLY A 206 -8.31 3.85 -12.64
CA GLY A 206 -9.46 4.33 -13.42
C GLY A 206 -9.02 5.34 -14.47
N THR A 207 -9.80 6.41 -14.65
CA THR A 207 -9.54 7.50 -15.60
C THR A 207 -8.78 8.67 -14.95
N LYS A 208 -8.13 8.46 -13.80
CA LYS A 208 -7.40 9.53 -13.11
C LYS A 208 -6.12 9.87 -13.88
N PRO A 209 -5.81 11.16 -14.09
CA PRO A 209 -4.54 11.57 -14.68
C PRO A 209 -3.35 11.09 -13.84
N TYR A 210 -2.31 10.57 -14.49
CA TYR A 210 -1.19 9.95 -13.79
C TYR A 210 -0.34 10.92 -12.99
N HIS A 211 -0.27 12.20 -13.39
CA HIS A 211 0.39 13.24 -12.58
C HIS A 211 -0.23 13.35 -11.17
N GLU A 212 -1.54 13.11 -11.03
CA GLU A 212 -2.22 13.04 -9.72
C GLU A 212 -2.02 11.70 -9.01
N VAL A 213 -1.89 10.61 -9.78
CA VAL A 213 -1.56 9.28 -9.22
C VAL A 213 -0.19 9.31 -8.56
N PHE A 214 0.82 9.91 -9.22
CA PHE A 214 2.18 10.02 -8.69
C PHE A 214 2.23 10.74 -7.35
N LYS A 215 1.58 11.91 -7.25
CA LYS A 215 1.48 12.70 -6.00
C LYS A 215 0.86 11.89 -4.85
N LYS A 216 -0.14 11.04 -5.16
CA LYS A 216 -0.82 10.20 -4.15
C LYS A 216 -0.02 8.96 -3.75
N MET A 217 0.75 8.39 -4.68
CA MET A 217 1.59 7.21 -4.42
C MET A 217 2.87 7.57 -3.67
N PHE A 218 3.44 8.75 -3.92
CA PHE A 218 4.69 9.22 -3.32
C PHE A 218 4.50 10.54 -2.57
N PRO A 219 3.64 10.59 -1.53
CA PRO A 219 3.33 11.84 -0.82
C PRO A 219 4.54 12.43 -0.04
N TRP A 220 5.58 11.63 0.18
CA TRP A 220 6.84 12.05 0.80
C TRP A 220 7.83 12.68 -0.20
N ALA A 221 7.55 12.58 -1.50
CA ALA A 221 8.45 13.00 -2.56
C ALA A 221 7.96 14.29 -3.23
N LYS A 222 8.91 15.15 -3.59
CA LYS A 222 8.74 16.11 -4.68
C LYS A 222 9.15 15.38 -5.95
N ILE A 223 8.25 15.38 -6.94
CA ILE A 223 8.42 14.60 -8.16
C ILE A 223 8.69 15.59 -9.28
N LEU A 224 9.80 15.41 -9.96
CA LEU A 224 10.27 16.28 -11.05
C LEU A 224 10.45 15.46 -12.32
N ILE A 225 10.31 16.07 -13.49
CA ILE A 225 10.81 15.45 -14.71
C ILE A 225 12.35 15.41 -14.68
N ASP A 226 12.94 14.38 -15.28
CA ASP A 226 14.38 14.32 -15.48
C ASP A 226 14.78 15.20 -16.66
N GLU A 227 14.98 16.51 -16.43
CA GLU A 227 15.23 17.49 -17.50
C GLU A 227 16.40 17.09 -18.41
N GLU A 228 17.50 16.60 -17.82
CA GLU A 228 18.66 16.13 -18.58
C GLU A 228 18.29 14.99 -19.52
N PHE A 229 17.51 14.02 -19.04
CA PHE A 229 17.02 12.93 -19.88
C PHE A 229 16.01 13.42 -20.93
N TYR A 230 15.12 14.34 -20.57
CA TYR A 230 14.06 14.81 -21.47
C TYR A 230 14.64 15.64 -22.61
N LYS A 231 15.75 16.37 -22.42
CA LYS A 231 16.41 17.14 -23.49
C LYS A 231 16.76 16.31 -24.71
N ASP A 232 17.26 15.10 -24.51
CA ASP A 232 17.64 14.21 -25.62
C ASP A 232 16.40 13.82 -26.44
N TYR A 233 15.29 13.49 -25.76
CA TYR A 233 14.04 13.10 -26.43
C TYR A 233 13.30 14.29 -27.04
N ASP A 234 13.34 15.43 -26.36
CA ASP A 234 12.78 16.69 -26.82
C ASP A 234 13.47 17.19 -28.10
N PHE A 235 14.72 16.77 -28.36
CA PHE A 235 15.49 17.11 -29.56
C PHE A 235 15.34 16.09 -30.71
N GLU A 236 15.07 14.81 -30.40
CA GLU A 236 15.06 13.71 -31.38
C GLU A 236 13.71 13.48 -32.07
N HIS A 237 12.60 14.05 -31.61
CA HIS A 237 11.27 13.83 -32.17
C HIS A 237 10.82 15.01 -33.05
N ASP A 238 10.30 14.73 -34.24
CA ASP A 238 9.68 15.73 -35.14
C ASP A 238 8.59 16.51 -34.38
N GLU A 239 8.56 17.84 -34.59
CA GLU A 239 7.71 18.79 -33.87
C GLU A 239 6.23 18.37 -33.80
N ASP A 240 5.72 17.67 -34.83
CA ASP A 240 4.29 17.33 -34.98
C ASP A 240 3.76 16.25 -34.01
N ASP A 241 4.54 15.22 -33.68
CA ASP A 241 4.07 14.12 -32.80
C ASP A 241 4.29 14.48 -31.31
N TYR A 242 5.34 15.26 -31.05
CA TYR A 242 5.83 15.62 -29.73
C TYR A 242 5.10 16.82 -29.11
N PHE A 243 4.72 17.84 -29.90
CA PHE A 243 3.92 18.96 -29.39
C PHE A 243 2.58 18.49 -28.84
N SER A 244 1.94 17.52 -29.48
CA SER A 244 0.58 17.06 -29.13
C SER A 244 0.44 16.55 -27.69
N LEU A 245 1.50 15.97 -27.11
CA LEU A 245 1.47 15.37 -25.77
C LEU A 245 1.75 16.38 -24.67
N ALA A 246 2.79 17.20 -24.87
CA ALA A 246 3.06 18.32 -23.98
C ALA A 246 1.87 19.29 -24.00
N GLU A 247 1.27 19.52 -25.18
CA GLU A 247 0.08 20.34 -25.35
C GLU A 247 -1.14 19.73 -24.66
N ARG A 248 -1.39 18.43 -24.79
CA ARG A 248 -2.47 17.77 -24.06
C ARG A 248 -2.31 17.90 -22.54
N CYS A 249 -1.13 17.58 -22.01
CA CYS A 249 -0.87 17.71 -20.56
C CYS A 249 -0.93 19.18 -20.11
N TYR A 250 -0.43 20.10 -20.93
CA TYR A 250 -0.52 21.53 -20.70
C TYR A 250 -1.98 21.97 -20.59
N LEU A 251 -2.80 21.71 -21.62
CA LEU A 251 -4.22 22.05 -21.67
C LEU A 251 -4.98 21.47 -20.46
N GLU A 252 -4.75 20.21 -20.11
CA GLU A 252 -5.34 19.60 -18.91
C GLU A 252 -4.90 20.32 -17.63
N SER A 253 -3.61 20.71 -17.51
CA SER A 253 -3.06 21.35 -16.31
C SER A 253 -3.50 22.81 -16.11
N VAL A 254 -3.79 23.53 -17.20
CA VAL A 254 -4.20 24.94 -17.16
C VAL A 254 -5.72 25.10 -17.31
N ASN A 255 -6.48 24.01 -17.27
CA ASN A 255 -7.93 23.97 -17.50
C ASN A 255 -8.35 24.59 -18.84
N GLY A 256 -7.60 24.29 -19.91
CA GLY A 256 -7.93 24.72 -21.26
C GLY A 256 -9.29 24.17 -21.70
N THR A 257 -10.08 25.02 -22.36
CA THR A 257 -11.40 24.67 -22.87
C THR A 257 -11.40 24.71 -24.39
N PHE A 258 -12.10 23.77 -25.02
CA PHE A 258 -12.25 23.80 -26.47
C PHE A 258 -13.42 24.71 -26.84
N ASN A 259 -13.14 25.79 -27.58
CA ASN A 259 -14.16 26.65 -28.13
C ASN A 259 -14.63 26.10 -29.48
N THR A 260 -15.90 25.71 -29.55
CA THR A 260 -16.52 25.08 -30.72
C THR A 260 -16.85 26.05 -31.86
N GLU A 261 -16.84 27.36 -31.61
CA GLU A 261 -17.15 28.38 -32.61
C GLU A 261 -15.94 28.69 -33.50
N ASN A 262 -14.75 28.76 -32.91
CA ASN A 262 -13.49 29.03 -33.61
C ASN A 262 -12.61 27.78 -33.79
N TRP A 263 -13.02 26.63 -33.25
CA TRP A 263 -12.28 25.37 -33.29
C TRP A 263 -10.87 25.46 -32.69
N GLN A 264 -10.72 26.25 -31.61
CA GLN A 264 -9.45 26.46 -30.92
C GLN A 264 -9.58 26.16 -29.43
N PHE A 265 -8.46 25.73 -28.82
CA PHE A 265 -8.37 25.66 -27.36
C PHE A 265 -8.08 27.05 -26.79
N GLU A 266 -8.84 27.42 -25.78
CA GLU A 266 -8.69 28.66 -25.03
C GLU A 266 -8.17 28.33 -23.63
N VAL A 267 -7.15 29.07 -23.22
CA VAL A 267 -6.57 29.00 -21.87
C VAL A 267 -6.69 30.37 -21.22
N SER A 268 -6.64 30.42 -19.88
CA SER A 268 -6.66 31.70 -19.18
C SER A 268 -5.49 32.58 -19.65
N PRO A 269 -5.68 33.90 -19.87
CA PRO A 269 -4.57 34.81 -20.17
C PRO A 269 -3.48 34.85 -19.08
N GLU A 270 -3.80 34.40 -17.87
CA GLU A 270 -2.85 34.28 -16.75
C GLU A 270 -2.04 32.97 -16.79
N SER A 271 -2.39 32.03 -17.68
CA SER A 271 -1.67 30.77 -17.85
C SER A 271 -0.30 31.01 -18.50
N PRO A 272 0.74 30.27 -18.10
CA PRO A 272 2.04 30.34 -18.77
C PRO A 272 1.92 29.89 -20.21
N THR A 273 2.81 30.33 -21.08
CA THR A 273 2.95 29.75 -22.42
C THR A 273 3.33 28.26 -22.30
N ILE A 274 3.05 27.47 -23.33
CA ILE A 274 3.43 26.04 -23.34
C ILE A 274 4.94 25.85 -23.18
N GLU A 275 5.77 26.77 -23.70
CA GLU A 275 7.22 26.72 -23.58
C GLU A 275 7.69 27.01 -22.15
N GLU A 276 7.15 28.05 -21.51
CA GLU A 276 7.39 28.34 -20.09
C GLU A 276 6.94 27.17 -19.20
N TRP A 277 5.78 26.60 -19.50
CA TRP A 277 5.26 25.42 -18.80
C TRP A 277 6.17 24.21 -18.95
N LYS A 278 6.69 23.94 -20.16
CA LYS A 278 7.61 22.82 -20.43
C LYS A 278 8.95 22.96 -19.69
N ASN A 279 9.42 24.19 -19.52
CA ASN A 279 10.69 24.48 -18.85
C ASN A 279 10.61 24.36 -17.32
N ASP A 280 9.41 24.27 -16.76
CA ASP A 280 9.21 24.00 -15.33
C ASP A 280 9.23 22.48 -15.07
N GLN A 281 10.26 22.03 -14.34
CA GLN A 281 10.47 20.62 -14.01
C GLN A 281 9.34 19.99 -13.17
N THR A 282 8.48 20.81 -12.54
CA THR A 282 7.34 20.33 -11.76
C THR A 282 6.15 19.92 -12.62
N ASN A 283 6.15 20.31 -13.90
CA ASN A 283 5.10 19.97 -14.86
C ASN A 283 5.33 18.57 -15.44
N ILE A 284 4.80 17.58 -14.72
CA ILE A 284 4.92 16.17 -15.08
C ILE A 284 4.22 15.89 -16.42
N ARG A 285 5.02 15.39 -17.38
CA ARG A 285 4.57 14.95 -18.71
C ARG A 285 5.32 13.69 -19.15
N PRO A 286 4.74 12.86 -20.03
CA PRO A 286 5.47 11.75 -20.63
C PRO A 286 6.55 12.28 -21.58
N TYR A 287 7.64 11.52 -21.74
CA TYR A 287 8.67 11.82 -22.75
C TYR A 287 8.39 11.14 -24.10
N ARG A 288 7.53 10.10 -24.14
CA ARG A 288 7.08 9.45 -25.37
C ARG A 288 5.78 8.67 -25.19
N ILE A 289 5.07 8.40 -26.30
CA ILE A 289 4.03 7.37 -26.38
C ILE A 289 4.53 6.22 -27.27
N GLY A 290 4.64 5.02 -26.71
CA GLY A 290 4.94 3.82 -27.49
C GLY A 290 3.69 3.30 -28.20
N ALA A 291 3.77 3.19 -29.53
CA ALA A 291 2.74 2.61 -30.39
C ALA A 291 1.33 3.22 -30.21
N GLY A 292 1.24 4.48 -29.80
CA GLY A 292 -0.05 5.14 -29.51
C GLY A 292 -0.81 4.60 -28.29
N GLU A 293 -0.21 3.69 -27.51
CA GLU A 293 -0.89 2.96 -26.43
C GLU A 293 -0.32 3.18 -25.04
N VAL A 294 1.00 3.44 -24.94
CA VAL A 294 1.69 3.46 -23.65
C VAL A 294 2.47 4.76 -23.47
N ALA A 295 2.10 5.56 -22.47
CA ALA A 295 2.86 6.76 -22.10
C ALA A 295 4.02 6.40 -21.17
N PHE A 296 5.21 6.90 -21.48
CA PHE A 296 6.41 6.65 -20.71
C PHE A 296 6.88 7.91 -19.97
N TYR A 297 7.20 7.75 -18.69
CA TYR A 297 7.68 8.81 -17.82
C TYR A 297 9.06 8.46 -17.26
N GLN A 298 9.93 9.46 -17.11
CA GLN A 298 11.14 9.36 -16.30
C GLN A 298 11.20 10.54 -15.34
N LEU A 299 11.04 10.24 -14.05
CA LEU A 299 10.85 11.24 -13.01
C LEU A 299 11.92 11.11 -11.94
N ILE A 300 12.39 12.22 -11.41
CA ILE A 300 13.30 12.28 -10.27
C ILE A 300 12.48 12.40 -8.99
N LEU A 301 12.82 11.60 -7.99
CA LEU A 301 12.22 11.67 -6.66
C LEU A 301 13.16 12.42 -5.71
N GLU A 302 12.75 13.60 -5.26
CA GLU A 302 13.40 14.36 -4.20
C GLU A 302 12.58 14.28 -2.90
N VAL A 303 13.21 14.46 -1.73
CA VAL A 303 12.48 14.45 -0.46
C VAL A 303 11.81 15.82 -0.23
N ASN A 304 10.47 15.83 -0.12
CA ASN A 304 9.73 17.05 0.19
C ASN A 304 9.66 17.34 1.71
N GLU A 305 8.93 18.37 2.11
CA GLU A 305 8.74 18.75 3.52
C GLU A 305 8.10 17.65 4.37
N VAL A 306 7.09 16.94 3.83
CA VAL A 306 6.41 15.82 4.50
C VAL A 306 7.40 14.69 4.74
N GLY A 307 8.19 14.31 3.73
CA GLY A 307 9.22 13.28 3.85
C GLY A 307 10.30 13.65 4.87
N ASN A 308 10.75 14.90 4.89
CA ASN A 308 11.72 15.41 5.86
C ASN A 308 11.18 15.41 7.29
N ALA A 309 9.95 15.90 7.49
CA ALA A 309 9.30 15.93 8.79
C ALA A 309 9.09 14.51 9.33
N PHE A 310 8.58 13.60 8.48
CA PHE A 310 8.41 12.19 8.83
C PHE A 310 9.73 11.53 9.23
N TYR A 311 10.79 11.66 8.40
CA TYR A 311 12.09 11.05 8.69
C TYR A 311 12.70 11.56 10.00
N THR A 312 12.54 12.85 10.29
CA THR A 312 13.02 13.47 11.53
C THR A 312 12.25 12.95 12.75
N PHE A 313 10.92 12.97 12.68
CA PHE A 313 10.02 12.53 13.74
C PHE A 313 10.19 11.04 14.05
N ASP A 314 10.23 10.20 13.02
CA ASP A 314 10.39 8.75 13.18
C ASP A 314 11.77 8.39 13.75
N ASN A 315 12.84 9.09 13.35
CA ASN A 315 14.15 8.93 13.97
C ASN A 315 14.18 9.40 15.43
N PHE A 316 13.47 10.49 15.75
CA PHE A 316 13.33 10.93 17.14
C PHE A 316 12.62 9.85 17.98
N ILE A 317 11.49 9.32 17.52
CA ILE A 317 10.77 8.25 18.23
C ILE A 317 11.62 6.99 18.37
N THR A 318 12.35 6.61 17.32
CA THR A 318 13.11 5.34 17.31
C THR A 318 14.41 5.42 18.11
N ARG A 319 15.02 6.61 18.23
CA ARG A 319 16.30 6.82 18.94
C ARG A 319 16.14 7.37 20.34
N ALA A 320 15.04 8.05 20.63
CA ALA A 320 14.76 8.48 21.99
C ALA A 320 14.46 7.23 22.83
N GLU A 321 15.22 7.06 23.91
CA GLU A 321 14.78 6.40 25.14
C GLU A 321 13.59 7.21 25.72
N MET A 322 12.49 7.29 24.95
CA MET A 322 11.30 8.01 25.35
C MET A 322 10.74 7.20 26.53
N TYR A 323 10.87 7.78 27.73
CA TYR A 323 10.41 7.23 29.02
C TYR A 323 11.30 6.19 29.72
N ASP A 324 12.43 5.71 29.15
CA ASP A 324 13.25 4.69 29.84
C ASP A 324 13.93 5.22 31.12
N ASN A 325 14.04 6.53 31.28
CA ASN A 325 14.64 7.18 32.46
C ASN A 325 13.62 7.86 33.40
N LEU A 326 12.30 7.71 33.18
CA LEU A 326 11.26 8.31 34.04
C LEU A 326 10.60 7.33 35.02
N LEU A 327 11.02 6.06 35.01
CA LEU A 327 10.65 5.04 36.00
C LEU A 327 11.93 4.57 36.71
N ARG A 328 12.43 5.37 37.65
CA ARG A 328 13.37 4.94 38.69
C ARG A 328 12.79 5.18 40.07
#